data_AF-A0A5C8JT52-F1
#
_entry.id   AF-A0A5C8JT52-F1
#
_cell.length_a   1.000
_cell.length_b   1.000
_cell.length_c   1.000
_cell.angle_alpha   90.00
_cell.angle_beta   90.00
_cell.angle_gamma   90.00
#
_symmetry.space_group_name_H-M   'P 1'
#
loop_
_entity.id
_entity.type
_entity.pdbx_description
1 polymer ?
#
loop_
_entity_poly.entity_id
_entity_poly.type
_entity_poly.pdbx_seq_one_letter_code
_entity_poly.pdbx_strand_id
1 'polypeptide(L)'
;MTVTPAHTLIASSLRSRSMDDPTPFFEGPFDSDEAADAIAELEEGDDIATAMIAVLDEFVRDSEDYAEEGQVEAALAIACLIAARISGIAPDEAAHHWLDRNPFTVSDDLRRLAAVAFNVATRADDNYLREVRAADWPVFLEHLEPYRKALFGEPQEPAAPFVVDFSRPGKHWLQVFWSTTDQSLPHDSAYADVAGHLVQAVNEAPEWLAWWRQAGLQELLVFGELVPGVYSERISRGRTTAEVWIGFGHSPEVSRDSAIQQVADDVRTALSAAGRYLGLAPVPSLPALD
;
A
#
# COMPACT_ATOMS: atom_id res chain seq x y z
N MET A 1 -55.28 3.33 -7.78
CA MET A 1 -54.49 2.43 -6.92
C MET A 1 -53.06 2.49 -7.40
N THR A 2 -52.29 3.37 -6.78
CA THR A 2 -50.88 3.62 -7.05
C THR A 2 -50.08 2.74 -6.11
N VAL A 3 -49.29 1.82 -6.67
CA VAL A 3 -48.40 0.94 -5.89
C VAL A 3 -47.04 1.63 -5.84
N THR A 4 -46.68 2.11 -4.66
CA THR A 4 -45.32 2.58 -4.34
C THR A 4 -44.41 1.36 -4.16
N PRO A 5 -43.23 1.30 -4.79
CA PRO A 5 -42.27 0.25 -4.48
C PRO A 5 -41.56 0.59 -3.17
N ALA A 6 -41.49 -0.40 -2.28
CA ALA A 6 -40.75 -0.33 -1.03
C ALA A 6 -39.24 -0.26 -1.33
N HIS A 7 -38.59 0.80 -0.84
CA HIS A 7 -37.14 0.84 -0.72
C HIS A 7 -36.72 -0.20 0.34
N THR A 8 -36.21 -1.33 -0.11
CA THR A 8 -35.46 -2.26 0.73
C THR A 8 -34.08 -1.64 0.98
N LEU A 9 -33.88 -1.08 2.17
CA LEU A 9 -32.55 -0.77 2.70
C LEU A 9 -31.80 -2.10 2.86
N ILE A 10 -30.87 -2.37 1.95
CA ILE A 10 -29.89 -3.44 2.11
C ILE A 10 -28.93 -2.96 3.19
N ALA A 11 -29.05 -3.55 4.38
CA ALA A 11 -28.11 -3.38 5.46
C ALA A 11 -26.71 -3.74 4.94
N SER A 12 -25.82 -2.76 4.97
CA SER A 12 -24.38 -2.97 4.79
C SER A 12 -23.94 -4.09 5.72
N SER A 13 -23.45 -5.19 5.14
CA SER A 13 -22.85 -6.29 5.87
C SER A 13 -21.48 -5.84 6.37
N LEU A 14 -21.48 -4.90 7.31
CA LEU A 14 -20.44 -4.80 8.30
C LEU A 14 -20.44 -6.16 9.00
N ARG A 15 -19.42 -6.97 8.72
CA ARG A 15 -19.05 -8.05 9.63
C ARG A 15 -19.03 -7.43 11.02
N SER A 16 -19.92 -7.89 11.89
CA SER A 16 -19.86 -7.60 13.32
C SER A 16 -18.53 -8.18 13.82
N ARG A 17 -17.45 -7.41 13.69
CA ARG A 17 -16.21 -7.64 14.42
C ARG A 17 -16.61 -7.57 15.89
N SER A 18 -16.26 -8.62 16.62
CA SER A 18 -16.46 -8.65 18.06
C SER A 18 -15.80 -7.40 18.65
N MET A 19 -16.55 -6.63 19.45
CA MET A 19 -16.05 -5.47 20.17
C MET A 19 -14.97 -5.84 21.22
N ASP A 20 -14.76 -7.14 21.43
CA ASP A 20 -13.78 -7.72 22.37
C ASP A 20 -12.51 -8.27 21.69
N ASP A 21 -12.36 -8.13 20.38
CA ASP A 21 -11.08 -8.42 19.70
C ASP A 21 -10.26 -7.12 19.74
N PRO A 22 -9.20 -7.00 20.56
CA PRO A 22 -8.37 -5.81 20.55
C PRO A 22 -7.84 -5.69 19.13
N THR A 23 -8.37 -4.71 18.40
CA THR A 23 -7.85 -4.39 17.08
C THR A 23 -6.36 -4.15 17.31
N PRO A 24 -5.46 -4.82 16.57
CA PRO A 24 -4.04 -4.55 16.73
C PRO A 24 -3.88 -3.05 16.53
N PHE A 25 -3.63 -2.35 17.64
CA PHE A 25 -3.38 -0.91 17.64
C PHE A 25 -2.15 -0.75 16.77
N PHE A 26 -2.33 -0.06 15.63
CA PHE A 26 -1.32 0.45 14.69
C PHE A 26 0.07 -0.19 14.82
N GLU A 27 0.54 -0.96 13.84
CA GLU A 27 1.86 -1.59 13.94
C GLU A 27 3.00 -0.61 13.59
N GLY A 28 2.74 0.38 12.73
CA GLY A 28 3.71 1.39 12.28
C GLY A 28 3.16 2.82 12.14
N PRO A 29 3.98 3.78 11.69
CA PRO A 29 3.60 5.19 11.54
C PRO A 29 2.66 5.47 10.35
N PHE A 30 2.34 4.46 9.54
CA PHE A 30 1.51 4.56 8.34
C PHE A 30 0.14 3.91 8.47
N ASP A 31 -0.16 3.32 9.63
CA ASP A 31 -1.34 2.46 9.79
C ASP A 31 -2.58 3.21 10.28
N SER A 32 -2.43 4.47 10.72
CA SER A 32 -3.57 5.32 11.12
C SER A 32 -4.32 5.84 9.90
N ASP A 33 -5.65 5.93 10.02
CA ASP A 33 -6.51 6.47 8.97
C ASP A 33 -6.10 7.93 8.67
N GLU A 34 -5.78 8.72 9.70
CA GLU A 34 -5.31 10.10 9.56
C GLU A 34 -3.94 10.19 8.87
N ALA A 35 -3.04 9.26 9.15
CA ALA A 35 -1.77 9.16 8.42
C ALA A 35 -2.00 8.79 6.95
N ALA A 36 -2.90 7.85 6.67
CA ALA A 36 -3.23 7.43 5.31
C ALA A 36 -3.89 8.57 4.50
N ASP A 37 -4.83 9.29 5.11
CA ASP A 37 -5.51 10.44 4.51
C ASP A 37 -4.53 11.57 4.18
N ALA A 38 -3.64 11.92 5.12
CA ALA A 38 -2.63 12.95 4.89
C ALA A 38 -1.67 12.57 3.74
N ILE A 39 -1.29 11.30 3.65
CA ILE A 39 -0.43 10.79 2.57
C ILE A 39 -1.16 10.78 1.22
N ALA A 40 -2.45 10.44 1.22
CA ALA A 40 -3.27 10.48 0.02
C ALA A 40 -3.41 11.91 -0.52
N GLU A 41 -3.64 12.90 0.36
CA GLU A 41 -3.71 14.31 0.00
C GLU A 41 -2.40 14.82 -0.65
N LEU A 42 -1.24 14.34 -0.17
CA LEU A 42 0.04 14.65 -0.81
C LEU A 42 0.15 14.13 -2.26
N GLU A 43 -0.49 13.00 -2.59
CA GLU A 43 -0.46 12.45 -3.96
C GLU A 43 -1.26 13.32 -4.95
N GLU A 44 -2.22 14.11 -4.48
CA GLU A 44 -3.04 14.99 -5.32
C GLU A 44 -2.32 16.31 -5.67
N GLY A 45 -1.24 16.65 -4.96
CA GLY A 45 -0.51 17.89 -5.13
C GLY A 45 0.56 17.86 -6.22
N ASP A 46 0.68 18.96 -6.99
CA ASP A 46 1.74 19.13 -8.00
C ASP A 46 3.15 19.27 -7.39
N ASP A 47 3.24 19.79 -6.16
CA ASP A 47 4.49 19.99 -5.42
C ASP A 47 4.42 19.36 -4.02
N ILE A 48 4.75 18.08 -3.99
CA ILE A 48 4.79 17.23 -2.81
C ILE A 48 5.67 17.83 -1.71
N ALA A 49 6.85 18.36 -2.05
CA ALA A 49 7.78 18.87 -1.05
C ALA A 49 7.21 20.12 -0.37
N THR A 50 6.61 21.03 -1.14
CA THR A 50 5.94 22.21 -0.58
C THR A 50 4.74 21.82 0.29
N ALA A 51 3.94 20.83 -0.12
CA ALA A 51 2.82 20.34 0.67
C ALA A 51 3.29 19.71 2.00
N MET A 52 4.34 18.88 1.98
CA MET A 52 4.95 18.34 3.19
C MET A 52 5.45 19.44 4.14
N ILE A 53 6.06 20.51 3.61
CA ILE A 53 6.49 21.66 4.45
C ILE A 53 5.29 22.28 5.16
N ALA A 54 4.19 22.52 4.45
CA ALA A 54 3.01 23.15 5.03
C ALA A 54 2.45 22.34 6.21
N VAL A 55 2.27 21.03 6.03
CA VAL A 55 1.74 20.14 7.09
C VAL A 55 2.67 20.10 8.31
N LEU A 56 3.98 19.93 8.08
CA LEU A 56 4.93 19.84 9.19
C LEU A 56 5.11 21.19 9.92
N ASP A 57 5.04 22.32 9.21
CA ASP A 57 5.17 23.65 9.81
C ASP A 57 3.94 23.98 10.68
N GLU A 58 2.75 23.67 10.18
CA GLU A 58 1.50 23.78 10.93
C GLU A 58 1.55 22.94 12.21
N PHE A 59 1.91 21.66 12.09
CA PHE A 59 2.04 20.77 13.24
C PHE A 59 3.02 21.30 14.29
N VAL A 60 4.23 21.70 13.89
CA VAL A 60 5.25 22.20 14.82
C VAL A 60 4.81 23.48 15.52
N ARG A 61 4.09 24.36 14.82
CA ARG A 61 3.59 25.63 15.35
C ARG A 61 2.45 25.44 16.34
N ASP A 62 1.55 24.48 16.07
CA ASP A 62 0.32 24.30 16.84
C ASP A 62 0.48 23.28 17.99
N SER A 63 1.54 22.46 17.98
CA SER A 63 1.81 21.42 19.00
C SER A 63 2.84 21.82 20.07
N GLU A 64 2.90 23.11 20.45
CA GLU A 64 3.83 23.56 21.50
C GLU A 64 3.53 22.92 22.86
N ASP A 65 2.25 22.87 23.24
CA ASP A 65 1.78 22.41 24.55
C ASP A 65 1.28 20.96 24.55
N TYR A 66 0.60 20.53 23.48
CA TYR A 66 0.08 19.17 23.32
C TYR A 66 -0.10 18.86 21.84
N ALA A 67 0.35 17.67 21.41
CA ALA A 67 0.13 17.18 20.05
C ALA A 67 -1.20 16.41 19.96
N GLU A 68 -2.16 16.95 19.20
CA GLU A 68 -3.52 16.41 19.07
C GLU A 68 -3.60 15.18 18.16
N GLU A 69 -4.66 14.37 18.36
CA GLU A 69 -5.05 13.26 17.50
C GLU A 69 -5.17 13.69 16.03
N GLY A 70 -4.72 12.81 15.14
CA GLY A 70 -4.67 13.01 13.70
C GLY A 70 -3.48 13.84 13.25
N GLN A 71 -3.23 14.97 13.91
CA GLN A 71 -2.11 15.85 13.56
C GLN A 71 -0.76 15.16 13.82
N VAL A 72 -0.63 14.46 14.96
CA VAL A 72 0.60 13.77 15.30
C VAL A 72 0.88 12.58 14.37
N GLU A 73 -0.14 11.79 14.03
CA GLU A 73 -0.03 10.65 13.12
C GLU A 73 0.38 11.12 11.72
N ALA A 74 -0.31 12.12 11.18
CA ALA A 74 0.00 12.71 9.88
C ALA A 74 1.44 13.26 9.83
N ALA A 75 1.83 14.09 10.80
CA ALA A 75 3.16 14.68 10.84
C ALA A 75 4.27 13.62 11.00
N LEU A 76 4.04 12.61 11.83
CA LEU A 76 4.98 11.51 12.03
C LEU A 76 5.16 10.68 10.76
N ALA A 77 4.07 10.33 10.07
CA ALA A 77 4.12 9.57 8.82
C ALA A 77 4.91 10.33 7.74
N ILE A 78 4.65 11.63 7.59
CA ILE A 78 5.37 12.51 6.64
C ILE A 78 6.85 12.60 7.01
N ALA A 79 7.18 12.79 8.29
CA ALA A 79 8.56 12.80 8.75
C ALA A 79 9.28 11.48 8.44
N CYS A 80 8.60 10.34 8.58
CA CYS A 80 9.13 9.02 8.24
C CYS A 80 9.36 8.85 6.72
N LEU A 81 8.48 9.38 5.86
CA LEU A 81 8.70 9.38 4.39
C LEU A 81 9.95 10.19 4.00
N ILE A 82 10.12 11.37 4.61
CA ILE A 82 11.29 12.21 4.37
C ILE A 82 12.56 11.51 4.85
N ALA A 83 12.52 10.91 6.04
CA ALA A 83 13.61 10.12 6.60
C ALA A 83 14.00 8.95 5.69
N ALA A 84 13.02 8.20 5.19
CA ALA A 84 13.23 7.11 4.25
C ALA A 84 13.82 7.57 2.91
N ARG A 85 13.39 8.74 2.41
CA ARG A 85 13.96 9.34 1.19
C ARG A 85 15.43 9.73 1.39
N ILE A 86 15.80 10.26 2.57
CA ILE A 86 17.18 10.63 2.91
C ILE A 86 18.07 9.38 2.96
N SER A 87 17.62 8.32 3.64
CA SER A 87 18.43 7.12 3.86
C SER A 87 18.46 6.17 2.66
N GLY A 88 17.45 6.26 1.78
CA GLY A 88 17.16 5.23 0.79
C GLY A 88 16.63 3.93 1.40
N ILE A 89 16.24 3.95 2.68
CA ILE A 89 15.76 2.81 3.43
C ILE A 89 14.36 3.14 3.96
N ALA A 90 13.36 2.39 3.52
CA ALA A 90 12.01 2.40 4.06
C ALA A 90 11.76 1.05 4.76
N PRO A 91 11.86 0.98 6.10
CA PRO A 91 11.48 -0.20 6.88
C PRO A 91 10.05 -0.67 6.59
N ASP A 92 9.12 0.28 6.46
CA ASP A 92 7.71 0.03 6.17
C ASP A 92 7.46 -0.15 4.66
N GLU A 93 6.67 -1.16 4.31
CA GLU A 93 6.35 -1.50 2.92
C GLU A 93 5.54 -0.38 2.24
N ALA A 94 4.57 0.19 2.97
CA ALA A 94 3.74 1.30 2.50
C ALA A 94 4.57 2.53 2.12
N ALA A 95 5.55 2.90 2.96
CA ALA A 95 6.48 3.98 2.67
C ALA A 95 7.28 3.70 1.39
N HIS A 96 7.76 2.47 1.20
CA HIS A 96 8.54 2.11 0.01
C HIS A 96 7.70 2.25 -1.27
N HIS A 97 6.45 1.74 -1.27
CA HIS A 97 5.53 1.88 -2.40
C HIS A 97 5.17 3.34 -2.67
N TRP A 98 4.96 4.15 -1.64
CA TRP A 98 4.67 5.56 -1.81
C TRP A 98 5.86 6.32 -2.40
N LEU A 99 7.08 6.09 -1.89
CA LEU A 99 8.30 6.76 -2.35
C LEU A 99 8.67 6.41 -3.80
N ASP A 100 8.35 5.21 -4.25
CA ASP A 100 8.60 4.80 -5.64
C ASP A 100 7.71 5.58 -6.63
N ARG A 101 6.45 5.81 -6.24
CA ARG A 101 5.45 6.47 -7.09
C ARG A 101 5.53 8.01 -7.04
N ASN A 102 6.08 8.56 -5.97
CA ASN A 102 6.00 9.99 -5.65
C ASN A 102 7.42 10.58 -5.50
N PRO A 103 8.12 10.91 -6.61
CA PRO A 103 9.45 11.47 -6.53
C PRO A 103 9.42 12.89 -5.98
N PHE A 104 10.27 13.17 -4.99
CA PHE A 104 10.49 14.52 -4.46
C PHE A 104 11.94 14.67 -3.99
N THR A 105 12.41 15.91 -3.89
CA THR A 105 13.76 16.22 -3.40
C THR A 105 13.67 16.73 -1.96
N VAL A 106 14.52 16.19 -1.09
CA VAL A 106 14.60 16.65 0.30
C VAL A 106 15.54 17.85 0.38
N SER A 107 14.99 19.04 0.62
CA SER A 107 15.77 20.24 0.93
C SER A 107 16.25 20.23 2.39
N ASP A 108 17.25 21.07 2.70
CA ASP A 108 17.74 21.23 4.08
C ASP A 108 16.64 21.73 5.04
N ASP A 109 15.77 22.62 4.56
CA ASP A 109 14.64 23.13 5.33
C ASP A 109 13.61 22.03 5.61
N LEU A 110 13.25 21.22 4.59
CA LEU A 110 12.31 20.11 4.76
C LEU A 110 12.88 19.06 5.73
N ARG A 111 14.18 18.73 5.61
CA ARG A 111 14.86 17.83 6.55
C ARG A 111 14.83 18.37 7.98
N ARG A 112 15.17 19.65 8.17
CA ARG A 112 15.16 20.29 9.50
C ARG A 112 13.77 20.23 10.10
N LEU A 113 12.76 20.60 9.32
CA LEU A 113 11.38 20.64 9.78
C LEU A 113 10.86 19.23 10.14
N ALA A 114 11.14 18.23 9.32
CA ALA A 114 10.83 16.84 9.61
C ALA A 114 11.50 16.33 10.90
N ALA A 115 12.76 16.70 11.15
CA ALA A 115 13.45 16.35 12.39
C ALA A 115 12.81 16.99 13.64
N VAL A 116 12.34 18.24 13.52
CA VAL A 116 11.62 18.92 14.61
C VAL A 116 10.26 18.28 14.84
N ALA A 117 9.47 18.07 13.79
CA ALA A 117 8.17 17.43 13.86
C ALA A 117 8.27 16.02 14.44
N PHE A 118 9.23 15.20 13.98
CA PHE A 118 9.48 13.88 14.55
C PHE A 118 9.74 13.94 16.06
N ASN A 119 10.62 14.85 16.49
CA ASN A 119 10.92 15.01 17.92
C ASN A 119 9.69 15.44 18.75
N VAL A 120 8.80 16.27 18.20
CA VAL A 120 7.53 16.67 18.84
C VAL A 120 6.58 15.47 18.92
N ALA A 121 6.41 14.76 17.79
CA ALA A 121 5.52 13.61 17.65
C ALA A 121 5.97 12.38 18.45
N THR A 122 7.22 12.31 18.90
CA THR A 122 7.74 11.20 19.71
C THR A 122 8.12 11.61 21.13
N ARG A 123 7.65 12.77 21.64
CA ARG A 123 7.86 13.15 23.04
C ARG A 123 7.22 12.14 23.98
N ALA A 124 7.88 11.90 25.11
CA ALA A 124 7.42 10.96 26.14
C ALA A 124 6.24 11.50 26.96
N ASP A 125 6.09 12.82 26.99
CA ASP A 125 5.07 13.56 27.71
C ASP A 125 4.32 14.46 26.70
N ASP A 126 3.04 14.74 26.97
CA ASP A 126 2.22 15.73 26.25
C ASP A 126 1.95 15.44 24.76
N ASN A 127 1.54 14.20 24.45
CA ASN A 127 1.17 13.79 23.10
C ASN A 127 0.12 12.66 23.12
N TYR A 128 -0.95 12.84 22.34
CA TYR A 128 -2.01 11.85 22.10
C TYR A 128 -1.47 10.46 21.74
N LEU A 129 -0.52 10.38 20.80
CA LEU A 129 -0.02 9.10 20.29
C LEU A 129 0.66 8.26 21.38
N ARG A 130 1.30 8.91 22.36
CA ARG A 130 1.87 8.24 23.53
C ARG A 130 0.80 7.76 24.50
N GLU A 131 -0.29 8.51 24.66
CA GLU A 131 -1.39 8.15 25.54
C GLU A 131 -2.10 6.89 25.04
N VAL A 132 -2.38 6.82 23.74
CA VAL A 132 -3.04 5.65 23.14
C VAL A 132 -2.12 4.44 23.01
N ARG A 133 -0.80 4.65 22.88
CA ARG A 133 0.23 3.60 22.80
C ARG A 133 1.02 3.41 24.10
N ALA A 134 0.46 3.76 25.25
CA ALA A 134 1.24 3.77 26.49
C ALA A 134 1.86 2.40 26.85
N ALA A 135 1.21 1.30 26.45
CA ALA A 135 1.67 -0.06 26.72
C ALA A 135 2.81 -0.54 25.80
N ASP A 136 2.82 -0.10 24.54
CA ASP A 136 3.73 -0.54 23.48
C ASP A 136 4.70 0.56 23.03
N TRP A 137 4.67 1.74 23.65
CA TRP A 137 5.48 2.90 23.29
C TRP A 137 6.97 2.58 23.07
N PRO A 138 7.67 1.80 23.92
CA PRO A 138 9.08 1.47 23.67
C PRO A 138 9.28 0.68 22.37
N VAL A 139 8.38 -0.25 22.06
CA VAL A 139 8.44 -1.06 20.83
C VAL A 139 8.19 -0.18 19.60
N PHE A 140 7.22 0.73 19.71
CA PHE A 140 6.95 1.71 18.66
C PHE A 140 8.16 2.61 18.39
N LEU A 141 8.81 3.14 19.45
CA LEU A 141 10.02 3.94 19.29
C LEU A 141 11.18 3.15 18.68
N GLU A 142 11.35 1.88 19.04
CA GLU A 142 12.34 0.99 18.41
C GLU A 142 12.08 0.83 16.90
N HIS A 143 10.81 0.70 16.49
CA HIS A 143 10.41 0.65 15.08
C HIS A 143 10.75 1.94 14.34
N LEU A 144 10.62 3.10 14.99
CA LEU A 144 10.91 4.42 14.39
C LEU A 144 12.40 4.79 14.37
N GLU A 145 13.25 4.05 15.06
CA GLU A 145 14.68 4.36 15.21
C GLU A 145 15.44 4.53 13.88
N PRO A 146 15.20 3.73 12.82
CA PRO A 146 15.84 3.96 11.53
C PRO A 146 15.50 5.34 10.94
N TYR A 147 14.25 5.79 11.07
CA TYR A 147 13.82 7.11 10.60
C TYR A 147 14.47 8.22 11.40
N ARG A 148 14.49 8.09 12.73
CA ARG A 148 15.17 9.02 13.64
C ARG A 148 16.63 9.21 13.21
N LYS A 149 17.39 8.12 13.14
CA LYS A 149 18.81 8.15 12.73
C LYS A 149 19.00 8.87 11.37
N ALA A 150 18.09 8.67 10.41
CA ALA A 150 18.22 9.26 9.07
C ALA A 150 18.04 10.78 9.11
N LEU A 151 17.02 11.26 9.83
CA LEU A 151 16.77 12.69 10.02
C LEU A 151 17.98 13.39 10.66
N PHE A 152 18.56 12.80 11.70
CA PHE A 152 19.71 13.37 12.43
C PHE A 152 21.07 13.06 11.80
N GLY A 153 21.12 12.36 10.67
CA GLY A 153 22.37 12.09 9.93
C GLY A 153 23.28 11.09 10.63
N GLU A 154 22.71 10.24 11.48
CA GLU A 154 23.41 9.14 12.12
C GLU A 154 23.61 8.00 11.12
N PRO A 155 24.71 7.22 11.27
CA PRO A 155 24.93 6.05 10.44
C PRO A 155 23.76 5.07 10.51
N GLN A 156 23.29 4.64 9.34
CA GLN A 156 22.30 3.58 9.23
C GLN A 156 22.99 2.23 9.14
N GLU A 157 22.43 1.25 9.84
CA GLU A 157 22.75 -0.13 9.51
C GLU A 157 22.07 -0.44 8.17
N PRO A 158 22.77 -1.09 7.22
CA PRO A 158 22.13 -1.52 6.00
C PRO A 158 20.98 -2.46 6.36
N ALA A 159 19.84 -2.28 5.69
CA ALA A 159 18.72 -3.20 5.86
C ALA A 159 19.21 -4.64 5.67
N ALA A 160 18.84 -5.52 6.59
CA ALA A 160 19.17 -6.93 6.45
C ALA A 160 18.69 -7.42 5.08
N PRO A 161 19.53 -8.18 4.34
CA PRO A 161 19.12 -8.68 3.04
C PRO A 161 17.85 -9.49 3.22
N PHE A 162 16.83 -9.09 2.47
CA PHE A 162 15.55 -9.76 2.52
C PHE A 162 15.69 -11.18 1.96
N VAL A 163 15.23 -12.16 2.72
CA VAL A 163 15.18 -13.56 2.30
C VAL A 163 13.73 -13.92 2.03
N VAL A 164 13.42 -14.20 0.77
CA VAL A 164 12.06 -14.58 0.37
C VAL A 164 11.71 -15.94 0.99
N ASP A 165 10.63 -15.97 1.78
CA ASP A 165 10.12 -17.18 2.41
C ASP A 165 8.93 -17.75 1.63
N PHE A 166 9.23 -18.62 0.65
CA PHE A 166 8.22 -19.37 -0.10
C PHE A 166 7.68 -20.59 0.65
N SER A 167 8.11 -20.83 1.89
CA SER A 167 7.71 -22.03 2.65
C SER A 167 6.41 -21.84 3.43
N ARG A 168 5.89 -20.60 3.51
CA ARG A 168 4.64 -20.28 4.21
C ARG A 168 3.46 -20.94 3.51
N PRO A 169 2.82 -21.95 4.12
CA PRO A 169 1.67 -22.63 3.51
C PRO A 169 0.53 -21.62 3.29
N GLY A 170 -0.03 -21.59 2.08
CA GLY A 170 -1.19 -20.75 1.74
C GLY A 170 -0.88 -19.31 1.35
N LYS A 171 0.40 -18.88 1.33
CA LYS A 171 0.77 -17.56 0.79
C LYS A 171 1.21 -17.70 -0.67
N HIS A 172 0.39 -17.20 -1.59
CA HIS A 172 0.67 -17.17 -3.02
C HIS A 172 1.58 -15.99 -3.36
N TRP A 173 2.52 -16.17 -4.30
CA TRP A 173 3.39 -15.07 -4.73
C TRP A 173 2.65 -14.09 -5.62
N LEU A 174 1.67 -14.54 -6.41
CA LEU A 174 0.80 -13.69 -7.20
C LEU A 174 -0.57 -13.59 -6.56
N GLN A 175 -1.02 -12.37 -6.29
CA GLN A 175 -2.38 -12.06 -5.88
C GLN A 175 -2.98 -11.06 -6.86
N VAL A 176 -4.25 -11.26 -7.23
CA VAL A 176 -4.94 -10.39 -8.17
C VAL A 176 -6.29 -10.00 -7.61
N PHE A 177 -6.55 -8.70 -7.61
CA PHE A 177 -7.76 -8.05 -7.13
C PHE A 177 -8.41 -7.35 -8.31
N TRP A 178 -9.69 -7.63 -8.52
CA TRP A 178 -10.46 -7.05 -9.60
C TRP A 178 -11.51 -6.12 -9.03
N SER A 179 -11.67 -4.95 -9.63
CA SER A 179 -12.68 -3.98 -9.24
C SER A 179 -13.37 -3.36 -10.46
N THR A 180 -14.52 -2.77 -10.17
CA THR A 180 -15.12 -1.72 -10.98
C THR A 180 -14.82 -0.38 -10.31
N THR A 181 -15.26 0.73 -10.89
CA THR A 181 -15.03 2.07 -10.33
C THR A 181 -15.55 2.22 -8.90
N ASP A 182 -16.66 1.57 -8.56
CA ASP A 182 -17.33 1.80 -7.28
C ASP A 182 -17.13 0.68 -6.25
N GLN A 183 -16.64 -0.49 -6.67
CA GLN A 183 -16.57 -1.68 -5.80
C GLN A 183 -15.67 -2.78 -6.34
N SER A 184 -15.16 -3.60 -5.43
CA SER A 184 -14.53 -4.90 -5.75
C SER A 184 -15.51 -5.81 -6.50
N LEU A 185 -14.97 -6.61 -7.42
CA LEU A 185 -15.77 -7.54 -8.20
C LEU A 185 -16.30 -8.68 -7.30
N PRO A 186 -17.58 -9.06 -7.41
CA PRO A 186 -18.11 -10.20 -6.66
C PRO A 186 -17.36 -11.51 -6.96
N HIS A 187 -17.05 -12.27 -5.91
CA HIS A 187 -16.33 -13.54 -6.02
C HIS A 187 -17.07 -14.61 -6.84
N ASP A 188 -18.39 -14.51 -6.96
CA ASP A 188 -19.25 -15.42 -7.71
C ASP A 188 -19.47 -15.01 -9.18
N SER A 189 -18.86 -13.89 -9.62
CA SER A 189 -18.89 -13.50 -11.03
C SER A 189 -18.05 -14.47 -11.88
N ALA A 190 -18.49 -14.70 -13.12
CA ALA A 190 -17.77 -15.58 -14.05
C ALA A 190 -16.32 -15.13 -14.29
N TYR A 191 -16.08 -13.81 -14.31
CA TYR A 191 -14.75 -13.24 -14.45
C TYR A 191 -13.86 -13.52 -13.22
N ALA A 192 -14.36 -13.31 -12.00
CA ALA A 192 -13.62 -13.61 -10.77
C ALA A 192 -13.31 -15.10 -10.62
N ASP A 193 -14.26 -15.99 -10.95
CA ASP A 193 -14.08 -17.44 -10.93
C ASP A 193 -12.95 -17.89 -11.88
N VAL A 194 -13.00 -17.43 -13.13
CA VAL A 194 -11.97 -17.74 -14.14
C VAL A 194 -10.61 -17.16 -13.75
N ALA A 195 -10.56 -15.93 -13.23
CA ALA A 195 -9.32 -15.32 -12.77
C ALA A 195 -8.71 -16.05 -11.58
N GLY A 196 -9.53 -16.49 -10.62
CA GLY A 196 -9.06 -17.30 -9.48
C GLY A 196 -8.35 -18.57 -9.95
N HIS A 197 -8.96 -19.31 -10.88
CA HIS A 197 -8.35 -20.52 -11.44
C HIS A 197 -7.05 -20.23 -12.21
N LEU A 198 -7.02 -19.17 -13.04
CA LEU A 198 -5.81 -18.81 -13.78
C LEU A 198 -4.67 -18.40 -12.85
N VAL A 199 -4.96 -17.55 -11.87
CA VAL A 199 -3.97 -17.08 -10.89
C VAL A 199 -3.45 -18.24 -10.05
N GLN A 200 -4.30 -19.19 -9.66
CA GLN A 200 -3.87 -20.40 -8.99
C GLN A 200 -2.93 -21.21 -9.89
N ALA A 201 -3.29 -21.46 -11.15
CA ALA A 201 -2.46 -22.20 -12.09
C ALA A 201 -1.10 -21.51 -12.33
N VAL A 202 -1.06 -20.18 -12.41
CA VAL A 202 0.18 -19.39 -12.51
C VAL A 202 1.04 -19.52 -11.25
N ASN A 203 0.43 -19.53 -10.06
CA ASN A 203 1.14 -19.73 -8.80
C ASN A 203 1.75 -21.13 -8.68
N GLU A 204 1.09 -22.15 -9.24
CA GLU A 204 1.52 -23.55 -9.20
C GLU A 204 2.54 -23.90 -10.30
N ALA A 205 2.60 -23.11 -11.38
CA ALA A 205 3.50 -23.32 -12.51
C ALA A 205 4.99 -23.06 -12.14
N PRO A 206 5.88 -24.07 -12.22
CA PRO A 206 7.28 -23.94 -11.81
C PRO A 206 8.06 -22.86 -12.57
N GLU A 207 7.78 -22.69 -13.86
CA GLU A 207 8.39 -21.67 -14.71
C GLU A 207 8.06 -20.25 -14.27
N TRP A 208 6.83 -20.02 -13.79
CA TRP A 208 6.40 -18.73 -13.27
C TRP A 208 7.03 -18.43 -11.91
N LEU A 209 7.11 -19.43 -11.03
CA LEU A 209 7.82 -19.27 -9.76
C LEU A 209 9.32 -18.99 -9.96
N ALA A 210 9.95 -19.68 -10.92
CA ALA A 210 11.36 -19.44 -11.26
C ALA A 210 11.58 -18.05 -11.89
N TRP A 211 10.63 -17.58 -12.71
CA TRP A 211 10.61 -16.23 -13.24
C TRP A 211 10.52 -15.19 -12.12
N TRP A 212 9.53 -15.33 -11.22
CA TRP A 212 9.29 -14.38 -10.14
C TRP A 212 10.46 -14.30 -9.13
N ARG A 213 11.11 -15.43 -8.82
CA ARG A 213 12.25 -15.46 -7.89
C ARG A 213 13.39 -14.51 -8.27
N GLN A 214 13.55 -14.18 -9.55
CA GLN A 214 14.55 -13.23 -10.02
C GLN A 214 14.28 -11.79 -9.55
N ALA A 215 13.03 -11.47 -9.21
CA ALA A 215 12.65 -10.16 -8.66
C ALA A 215 13.27 -9.90 -7.28
N GLY A 216 13.57 -10.97 -6.53
CA GLY A 216 13.97 -10.88 -5.13
C GLY A 216 12.86 -10.38 -4.20
N LEU A 217 11.60 -10.58 -4.60
CA LEU A 217 10.39 -10.13 -3.88
C LEU A 217 9.57 -11.34 -3.41
N GLN A 218 8.78 -11.15 -2.35
CA GLN A 218 7.82 -12.12 -1.85
C GLN A 218 6.58 -12.17 -2.76
N GLU A 219 5.96 -11.02 -3.01
CA GLU A 219 4.65 -10.98 -3.66
C GLU A 219 4.54 -9.94 -4.78
N LEU A 220 3.72 -10.28 -5.77
CA LEU A 220 3.20 -9.40 -6.78
C LEU A 220 1.69 -9.26 -6.54
N LEU A 221 1.26 -8.03 -6.26
CA LEU A 221 -0.14 -7.66 -6.12
C LEU A 221 -0.58 -6.96 -7.40
N VAL A 222 -1.62 -7.47 -8.05
CA VAL A 222 -2.22 -6.85 -9.23
C VAL A 222 -3.60 -6.33 -8.86
N PHE A 223 -3.85 -5.06 -9.12
CA PHE A 223 -5.10 -4.36 -8.92
C PHE A 223 -5.64 -3.93 -10.29
N GLY A 224 -6.61 -4.69 -10.79
CA GLY A 224 -7.21 -4.46 -12.10
C GLY A 224 -8.57 -3.80 -12.01
N GLU A 225 -8.70 -2.58 -12.55
CA GLU A 225 -10.00 -1.94 -12.75
C GLU A 225 -10.54 -2.30 -14.13
N LEU A 226 -11.68 -2.98 -14.16
CA LEU A 226 -12.22 -3.51 -15.41
C LEU A 226 -12.92 -2.42 -16.20
N VAL A 227 -13.73 -1.56 -15.58
CA VAL A 227 -14.46 -0.49 -16.27
C VAL A 227 -13.51 0.68 -16.60
N PRO A 228 -13.74 1.47 -17.68
CA PRO A 228 -12.97 2.69 -17.89
C PRO A 228 -13.04 3.58 -16.66
N GLY A 229 -11.89 3.82 -16.03
CA GLY A 229 -11.79 4.60 -14.82
C GLY A 229 -10.47 5.36 -14.73
N VAL A 230 -10.10 5.71 -13.51
CA VAL A 230 -8.98 6.63 -13.23
C VAL A 230 -7.62 5.92 -13.24
N TYR A 231 -7.59 4.57 -13.19
CA TYR A 231 -6.31 3.87 -13.24
C TYR A 231 -5.70 3.92 -14.63
N SER A 232 -4.65 4.73 -14.75
CA SER A 232 -3.57 4.50 -15.73
C SER A 232 -2.65 3.38 -15.25
N GLU A 233 -1.87 2.76 -16.15
CA GLU A 233 -0.84 1.78 -15.76
C GLU A 233 0.14 2.44 -14.76
N ARG A 234 0.04 2.05 -13.48
CA ARG A 234 0.93 2.49 -12.39
C ARG A 234 1.52 1.26 -11.75
N ILE A 235 2.84 1.23 -11.65
CA ILE A 235 3.57 0.10 -11.08
C ILE A 235 4.45 0.66 -9.97
N SER A 236 4.54 -0.05 -8.86
CA SER A 236 5.46 0.30 -7.80
C SER A 236 6.18 -0.93 -7.27
N ARG A 237 7.41 -0.72 -6.83
CA ARG A 237 8.22 -1.72 -6.15
C ARG A 237 8.39 -1.30 -4.70
N GLY A 238 7.92 -2.16 -3.82
CA GLY A 238 8.18 -2.11 -2.39
C GLY A 238 9.47 -2.85 -2.02
N ARG A 239 9.69 -3.05 -0.72
CA ARG A 239 10.84 -3.82 -0.20
C ARG A 239 10.64 -5.30 -0.42
N THR A 240 9.42 -5.78 -0.21
CA THR A 240 9.06 -7.20 -0.24
C THR A 240 7.99 -7.49 -1.27
N THR A 241 7.25 -6.48 -1.71
CA THR A 241 6.17 -6.62 -2.68
C THR A 241 6.38 -5.75 -3.90
N ALA A 242 5.70 -6.08 -5.00
CA ALA A 242 5.47 -5.17 -6.11
C ALA A 242 3.96 -5.05 -6.33
N GLU A 243 3.52 -3.87 -6.73
CA GLU A 243 2.12 -3.60 -7.04
C GLU A 243 1.98 -3.15 -8.48
N VAL A 244 0.93 -3.62 -9.14
CA VAL A 244 0.55 -3.24 -10.50
C VAL A 244 -0.90 -2.80 -10.47
N TRP A 245 -1.15 -1.54 -10.82
CA TRP A 245 -2.47 -0.95 -10.93
C TRP A 245 -2.74 -0.69 -12.42
N ILE A 246 -3.78 -1.29 -12.99
CA ILE A 246 -4.09 -1.17 -14.43
C ILE A 246 -5.60 -1.05 -14.63
N GLY A 247 -6.02 -0.06 -15.44
CA GLY A 247 -7.35 0.00 -16.02
C GLY A 247 -7.42 -0.76 -17.35
N PHE A 248 -8.33 -1.72 -17.47
CA PHE A 248 -8.51 -2.57 -18.65
C PHE A 248 -9.61 -2.06 -19.61
N GLY A 249 -10.57 -1.28 -19.10
CA GLY A 249 -11.51 -0.52 -19.92
C GLY A 249 -12.64 -1.34 -20.59
N HIS A 250 -13.05 -2.45 -20.01
CA HIS A 250 -14.12 -3.33 -20.49
C HIS A 250 -15.07 -3.86 -19.38
N SER A 251 -16.28 -4.24 -19.78
CA SER A 251 -17.28 -4.78 -18.84
C SER A 251 -16.87 -6.15 -18.27
N PRO A 252 -17.09 -6.40 -16.96
CA PRO A 252 -16.96 -7.73 -16.36
C PRO A 252 -18.15 -8.67 -16.68
N GLU A 253 -19.26 -8.14 -17.21
CA GLU A 253 -20.47 -8.91 -17.54
C GLU A 253 -20.28 -9.70 -18.85
N VAL A 254 -19.53 -10.79 -18.76
CA VAL A 254 -19.24 -11.68 -19.88
C VAL A 254 -19.66 -13.11 -19.60
N SER A 255 -19.96 -13.86 -20.66
CA SER A 255 -20.14 -15.31 -20.55
C SER A 255 -18.83 -15.95 -20.10
N ARG A 256 -18.92 -17.13 -19.48
CA ARG A 256 -17.73 -17.88 -19.01
C ARG A 256 -16.70 -18.10 -20.12
N ASP A 257 -17.13 -18.48 -21.32
CA ASP A 257 -16.22 -18.73 -22.45
C ASP A 257 -15.49 -17.46 -22.90
N SER A 258 -16.18 -16.32 -22.91
CA SER A 258 -15.55 -15.02 -23.22
C SER A 258 -14.63 -14.54 -22.09
N ALA A 259 -14.98 -14.85 -20.83
CA ALA A 259 -14.16 -14.51 -19.66
C ALA A 259 -12.78 -15.18 -19.70
N ILE A 260 -12.68 -16.43 -20.18
CA ILE A 260 -11.41 -17.16 -20.26
C ILE A 260 -10.36 -16.37 -21.05
N GLN A 261 -10.70 -15.97 -22.28
CA GLN A 261 -9.76 -15.25 -23.14
C GLN A 261 -9.42 -13.88 -22.57
N GLN A 262 -10.43 -13.16 -22.08
CA GLN A 262 -10.29 -11.81 -21.56
C GLN A 262 -9.42 -11.76 -20.29
N VAL A 263 -9.71 -12.61 -19.32
CA VAL A 263 -8.91 -12.76 -18.10
C VAL A 263 -7.47 -13.15 -18.44
N ALA A 264 -7.26 -14.05 -19.40
CA ALA A 264 -5.91 -14.44 -19.82
C ALA A 264 -5.14 -13.26 -20.43
N ASP A 265 -5.79 -12.43 -21.25
CA ASP A 265 -5.16 -11.25 -21.83
C ASP A 265 -4.86 -10.17 -20.77
N ASP A 266 -5.74 -9.97 -19.79
CA ASP A 266 -5.57 -9.01 -18.71
C ASP A 266 -4.44 -9.41 -17.76
N VAL A 267 -4.44 -10.67 -17.30
CA VAL A 267 -3.37 -11.22 -16.45
C VAL A 267 -2.03 -11.18 -17.19
N ARG A 268 -2.00 -11.51 -18.49
CA ARG A 268 -0.78 -11.40 -19.30
C ARG A 268 -0.30 -9.95 -19.38
N THR A 269 -1.21 -9.01 -19.57
CA THR A 269 -0.89 -7.58 -19.65
C THR A 269 -0.27 -7.10 -18.35
N ALA A 270 -0.88 -7.40 -17.19
CA ALA A 270 -0.36 -7.03 -15.88
C ALA A 270 1.02 -7.66 -15.60
N LEU A 271 1.18 -8.96 -15.83
CA LEU A 271 2.46 -9.66 -15.62
C LEU A 271 3.55 -9.15 -16.57
N SER A 272 3.19 -8.80 -17.80
CA SER A 272 4.12 -8.19 -18.76
C SER A 272 4.54 -6.79 -18.31
N ALA A 273 3.61 -5.99 -17.78
CA ALA A 273 3.89 -4.67 -17.25
C ALA A 273 4.85 -4.74 -16.05
N ALA A 274 4.56 -5.60 -15.07
CA ALA A 274 5.49 -5.90 -13.97
C ALA A 274 6.85 -6.37 -14.48
N GLY A 275 6.86 -7.30 -15.45
CA GLY A 275 8.09 -7.83 -16.01
C GLY A 275 8.96 -6.78 -16.69
N ARG A 276 8.37 -5.82 -17.40
CA ARG A 276 9.10 -4.68 -17.96
C ARG A 276 9.67 -3.78 -16.86
N TYR A 277 8.84 -3.44 -15.87
CA TYR A 277 9.23 -2.55 -14.77
C TYR A 277 10.39 -3.12 -13.94
N LEU A 278 10.31 -4.41 -13.61
CA LEU A 278 11.28 -5.12 -12.77
C LEU A 278 12.49 -5.65 -13.54
N GLY A 279 12.55 -5.49 -14.87
CA GLY A 279 13.64 -6.00 -15.70
C GLY A 279 13.65 -7.53 -15.86
N LEU A 280 12.49 -8.18 -15.80
CA LEU A 280 12.31 -9.63 -15.85
C LEU A 280 11.82 -10.16 -17.21
N ALA A 281 11.80 -9.35 -18.27
CA ALA A 281 11.33 -9.80 -19.57
C ALA A 281 12.24 -10.88 -20.20
N PRO A 282 11.68 -11.87 -20.95
CA PRO A 282 10.27 -12.05 -21.28
C PRO A 282 9.47 -12.81 -20.21
N VAL A 283 8.15 -12.58 -20.17
CA VAL A 283 7.24 -13.37 -19.31
C VAL A 283 7.00 -14.77 -19.89
N PRO A 284 6.82 -15.81 -19.05
CA PRO A 284 6.42 -17.14 -19.51
C PRO A 284 5.05 -17.16 -20.19
N SER A 285 4.73 -18.26 -20.87
CA SER A 285 3.37 -18.49 -21.35
C SER A 285 2.42 -18.75 -20.19
N LEU A 286 1.18 -18.29 -20.30
CA LEU A 286 0.16 -18.61 -19.30
C LEU A 286 -0.24 -20.09 -19.39
N PRO A 287 -0.54 -20.74 -18.25
CA PRO A 287 -1.10 -22.08 -18.24
C PRO A 287 -2.48 -22.08 -18.92
N ALA A 288 -2.83 -23.21 -19.55
CA ALA A 288 -4.16 -23.38 -20.12
C ALA A 288 -5.19 -23.56 -19.00
N LEU A 289 -6.38 -22.98 -19.20
CA LEU A 289 -7.55 -23.25 -18.37
C LEU A 289 -8.37 -24.36 -19.04
N ASP A 290 -8.56 -25.48 -18.31
CA ASP A 290 -9.41 -26.59 -18.72
C ASP A 290 -10.89 -26.36 -18.36
#